data_AF-A0A6U3QYH9-F1
#
_entry.id   AF-A0A6U3QYH9-F1
#
_cell.length_a   1.000
_cell.length_b   1.000
_cell.length_c   1.000
_cell.angle_alpha   90.00
_cell.angle_beta   90.00
_cell.angle_gamma   90.00
#
_symmetry.space_group_name_H-M   'P 1'
#
loop_
_entity.id
_entity.type
_entity.pdbx_description
1 polymer ?
#
loop_
_entity_poly.entity_id
_entity_poly.type
_entity_poly.pdbx_seq_one_letter_code
_entity_poly.pdbx_strand_id
1 'polypeptide(L)'
;MLIKITNMKTLLLFILTIVPGSAFVIPPKHSVATGRRVLKDNGNNIPCRQTVVVSSAKILPIAYTGASIALLNKAVKAAPQTSKAEMAVLLATSALSLFNLGPSDNENLTGAKRAYKKTAPSVAGKAKQERQAALTWRKVVRIKIVGQIIGLTRMVAAKTTEGVMQGGAILMGSLVLFFLAGAGRSRHDGEGAWIPIPSNVSTMATSIDATLCYAAFVASRSPVDSTKFIVAASIYSVGTAIGALEGIPKFLKVLKGLV
;
A
#
# COMPACT_ATOMS: atom_id res chain seq x y z
N MET A 1 -9.30 15.53 36.86
CA MET A 1 -10.53 14.81 36.48
C MET A 1 -10.13 13.48 35.83
N LEU A 2 -10.03 12.40 36.60
CA LEU A 2 -9.63 11.07 36.11
C LEU A 2 -10.82 10.42 35.39
N ILE A 3 -10.81 10.40 34.06
CA ILE A 3 -11.78 9.62 33.29
C ILE A 3 -11.34 8.16 33.33
N LYS A 4 -12.16 7.34 34.00
CA LYS A 4 -12.00 5.89 34.17
C LYS A 4 -11.74 5.19 32.83
N ILE A 5 -10.66 4.42 32.79
CA ILE A 5 -10.20 3.52 31.71
C ILE A 5 -11.15 2.30 31.65
N THR A 6 -12.43 2.50 31.36
CA THR A 6 -13.42 1.39 31.28
C THR A 6 -13.74 1.00 29.84
N ASN A 7 -13.42 1.84 28.85
CA ASN A 7 -13.74 1.57 27.44
C ASN A 7 -12.61 0.94 26.61
N MET A 8 -11.46 0.63 27.20
CA MET A 8 -10.36 -0.01 26.46
C MET A 8 -10.69 -1.46 26.09
N LYS A 9 -11.42 -2.19 26.95
CA LYS A 9 -11.88 -3.56 26.67
C LYS A 9 -12.91 -3.61 25.54
N THR A 10 -13.83 -2.64 25.47
CA THR A 10 -14.84 -2.54 24.42
C THR A 10 -14.20 -2.21 23.06
N LEU A 11 -13.20 -1.33 23.04
CA LEU A 11 -12.42 -1.02 21.83
C LEU A 11 -11.60 -2.24 21.37
N LEU A 12 -11.00 -2.99 22.29
CA LEU A 12 -10.26 -4.22 21.98
C LEU A 12 -11.17 -5.32 21.43
N LEU A 13 -12.36 -5.48 22.03
CA LEU A 13 -13.40 -6.40 21.55
C LEU A 13 -13.93 -6.00 20.17
N PHE A 14 -14.11 -4.69 19.90
CA PHE A 14 -14.56 -4.21 18.59
C PHE A 14 -13.50 -4.45 17.50
N ILE A 15 -12.21 -4.23 17.80
CA ILE A 15 -11.09 -4.54 16.91
C ILE A 15 -10.99 -6.05 16.65
N LEU A 16 -11.21 -6.88 17.68
CA LEU A 16 -11.20 -8.35 17.55
C LEU A 16 -12.41 -8.89 16.78
N THR A 17 -13.57 -8.22 16.82
CA THR A 17 -14.76 -8.63 16.05
C THR A 17 -14.74 -8.22 14.58
N ILE A 18 -13.95 -7.19 14.21
CA ILE A 18 -13.79 -6.76 12.81
C ILE A 18 -12.74 -7.61 12.06
N VAL A 19 -11.91 -8.37 12.77
CA VAL A 19 -10.99 -9.35 12.19
C VAL A 19 -11.54 -10.76 12.43
N PRO A 20 -12.59 -11.22 11.69
CA PRO A 20 -12.89 -12.64 11.68
C PRO A 20 -11.67 -13.34 11.10
N GLY A 21 -11.10 -14.26 11.89
CA GLY A 21 -9.82 -14.94 11.66
C GLY A 21 -9.47 -15.09 10.19
N SER A 22 -8.62 -14.18 9.71
CA SER A 22 -8.08 -14.23 8.36
C SER A 22 -7.18 -15.46 8.29
N ALA A 23 -7.71 -16.57 7.81
CA ALA A 23 -6.91 -17.61 7.19
C ALA A 23 -6.04 -16.90 6.15
N PHE A 24 -4.78 -16.78 6.53
CA PHE A 24 -3.78 -15.93 5.95
C PHE A 24 -3.47 -16.46 4.55
N VAL A 25 -4.06 -15.87 3.52
CA VAL A 25 -3.71 -16.22 2.13
C VAL A 25 -2.38 -15.54 1.83
N ILE A 26 -1.30 -16.20 2.24
CA ILE A 26 0.02 -15.98 1.69
C ILE A 26 -0.14 -16.21 0.18
N PRO A 27 0.11 -15.20 -0.68
CA PRO A 27 0.18 -15.47 -2.11
C PRO A 27 1.23 -16.58 -2.33
N PRO A 28 0.99 -17.52 -3.25
CA PRO A 28 1.90 -18.63 -3.49
C PRO A 28 3.32 -18.10 -3.68
N LYS A 29 4.27 -18.71 -2.95
CA LYS A 29 5.70 -18.40 -3.05
C LYS A 29 6.16 -18.73 -4.47
N HIS A 30 6.22 -17.75 -5.35
CA HIS A 30 7.01 -17.87 -6.57
C HIS A 30 8.47 -17.60 -6.21
N SER A 31 9.25 -18.67 -6.16
CA SER A 31 10.70 -18.59 -6.13
C SER A 31 11.16 -17.98 -7.45
N VAL A 32 11.60 -16.73 -7.41
CA VAL A 32 12.23 -16.08 -8.56
C VAL A 32 13.64 -16.66 -8.68
N ALA A 33 13.75 -17.78 -9.39
CA ALA A 33 15.03 -18.25 -9.87
C ALA A 33 15.49 -17.30 -10.99
N THR A 34 16.22 -16.25 -10.62
CA THR A 34 16.96 -15.40 -11.56
C THR A 34 18.20 -16.15 -12.02
N GLY A 35 17.99 -17.27 -12.70
CA GLY A 35 19.05 -18.10 -13.28
C GLY A 35 18.72 -18.29 -14.75
N ARG A 36 19.57 -17.78 -15.62
CA ARG A 36 19.55 -18.04 -17.07
C ARG A 36 19.94 -19.51 -17.31
N ARG A 37 19.11 -20.46 -16.88
CA ARG A 37 19.28 -21.88 -17.24
C ARG A 37 18.47 -22.14 -18.49
N VAL A 38 19.19 -22.31 -19.60
CA VAL A 38 18.67 -22.96 -20.80
C VAL A 38 18.45 -24.43 -20.42
N LEU A 39 17.23 -24.78 -20.01
CA LEU A 39 16.83 -26.18 -19.90
C LEU A 39 16.65 -26.69 -21.34
N LYS A 40 17.65 -27.44 -21.83
CA LYS A 40 17.48 -28.31 -22.99
C LYS A 40 16.82 -29.59 -22.47
N ASP A 41 15.55 -29.78 -22.77
CA ASP A 41 14.86 -31.05 -22.56
C ASP A 41 14.65 -31.71 -23.93
N ASN A 42 15.35 -32.80 -24.17
CA ASN A 42 15.11 -33.78 -25.25
C ASN A 42 14.61 -33.25 -26.62
N GLY A 43 15.37 -32.34 -27.25
CA GLY A 43 15.15 -31.99 -28.66
C GLY A 43 13.92 -31.11 -28.97
N ASN A 44 13.08 -30.79 -27.98
CA ASN A 44 12.00 -29.84 -28.13
C ASN A 44 12.44 -28.46 -27.64
N ASN A 45 12.36 -27.46 -28.52
CA ASN A 45 12.58 -26.06 -28.15
C ASN A 45 11.50 -25.62 -27.15
N ILE A 46 11.77 -25.74 -25.85
CA ILE A 46 10.93 -25.11 -24.84
C ILE A 46 11.06 -23.60 -25.06
N PRO A 47 9.97 -22.87 -25.38
CA PRO A 47 10.04 -21.43 -25.56
C PRO A 47 10.48 -20.79 -24.25
N CYS A 48 11.74 -20.37 -24.21
CA CYS A 48 12.34 -19.73 -23.07
C CYS A 48 11.61 -18.40 -22.86
N ARG A 49 10.86 -18.29 -21.75
CA ARG A 49 10.05 -17.11 -21.43
C ARG A 49 10.98 -15.90 -21.28
N GLN A 50 11.09 -15.09 -22.33
CA GLN A 50 11.90 -13.88 -22.30
C GLN A 50 11.27 -12.89 -21.30
N THR A 51 11.97 -12.68 -20.18
CA THR A 51 11.60 -11.64 -19.23
C THR A 51 11.98 -10.29 -19.83
N VAL A 52 10.98 -9.48 -20.16
CA VAL A 52 11.22 -8.13 -20.67
C VAL A 52 11.89 -7.30 -19.57
N VAL A 53 13.17 -6.98 -19.77
CA VAL A 53 13.92 -6.08 -18.89
C VAL A 53 13.30 -4.70 -19.01
N VAL A 54 12.77 -4.18 -17.91
CA VAL A 54 12.20 -2.83 -17.85
C VAL A 54 12.95 -2.07 -16.77
N SER A 55 13.55 -0.93 -17.15
CA SER A 55 14.17 -0.02 -16.20
C SER A 55 13.14 0.45 -15.18
N SER A 56 13.34 0.06 -13.92
CA SER A 56 12.47 0.47 -12.82
C SER A 56 12.65 1.95 -12.51
N ALA A 57 11.59 2.59 -12.02
CA ALA A 57 11.66 3.98 -11.59
C ALA A 57 12.43 4.05 -10.26
N LYS A 58 13.75 4.24 -10.33
CA LYS A 58 14.65 4.37 -9.17
C LYS A 58 14.24 5.50 -8.21
N ILE A 59 13.35 6.39 -8.63
CA ILE A 59 12.90 7.55 -7.85
C ILE A 59 11.87 7.22 -6.75
N LEU A 60 11.06 6.15 -6.90
CA LEU A 60 10.02 5.84 -5.91
C LEU A 60 10.59 5.43 -4.55
N PRO A 61 11.57 4.51 -4.47
CA PRO A 61 12.18 4.17 -3.18
C PRO A 61 12.80 5.38 -2.49
N ILE A 62 13.42 6.30 -3.26
CA ILE A 62 14.01 7.54 -2.75
C ILE A 62 12.92 8.45 -2.17
N ALA A 63 11.81 8.63 -2.90
CA ALA A 63 10.70 9.45 -2.44
C ALA A 63 10.06 8.90 -1.15
N TYR A 64 9.76 7.60 -1.07
CA TYR A 64 9.16 6.98 0.11
C TYR A 64 10.11 6.95 1.31
N THR A 65 11.41 6.71 1.09
CA THR A 65 12.43 6.78 2.13
C THR A 65 12.57 8.22 2.65
N GLY A 66 12.66 9.20 1.75
CA GLY A 66 12.73 10.61 2.11
C GLY A 66 11.51 11.08 2.90
N ALA A 67 10.30 10.69 2.46
CA ALA A 67 9.06 10.97 3.20
C ALA A 67 9.05 10.28 4.57
N SER A 68 9.48 9.02 4.66
CA SER A 68 9.58 8.28 5.92
C SER A 68 10.52 8.97 6.92
N ILE A 69 11.73 9.35 6.47
CA ILE A 69 12.71 10.08 7.29
C ILE A 69 12.13 11.44 7.72
N ALA A 70 11.49 12.17 6.82
CA ALA A 70 10.88 13.46 7.14
C ALA A 70 9.76 13.34 8.20
N LEU A 71 8.89 12.33 8.08
CA LEU A 71 7.85 12.04 9.06
C LEU A 71 8.44 11.59 10.40
N LEU A 72 9.51 10.80 10.40
CA LEU A 72 10.19 10.36 11.62
C LEU A 72 10.85 11.55 12.33
N ASN A 73 11.60 12.37 11.59
CA ASN A 73 12.20 13.60 12.13
C ASN A 73 11.14 14.53 12.71
N LYS A 74 9.99 14.64 12.05
CA LYS A 74 8.85 15.40 12.56
C LYS A 74 8.31 14.80 13.85
N ALA A 75 8.09 13.49 13.91
CA ALA A 75 7.63 12.80 15.12
C ALA A 75 8.57 13.02 16.31
N VAL A 76 9.90 12.95 16.08
CA VAL A 76 10.92 13.18 17.12
C VAL A 76 10.93 14.62 17.59
N LYS A 77 10.90 15.61 16.68
CA LYS A 77 10.87 17.04 17.05
C LYS A 77 9.57 17.43 17.75
N ALA A 78 8.48 16.77 17.38
CA ALA A 78 7.14 16.96 17.93
C ALA A 78 6.97 16.31 19.31
N ALA A 79 7.77 15.29 19.66
CA ALA A 79 7.61 14.50 20.88
C ALA A 79 7.40 15.27 22.20
N PRO A 80 8.02 16.45 22.45
CA PRO A 80 7.83 17.19 23.70
C PRO A 80 6.50 17.97 23.77
N GLN A 81 5.91 18.33 22.62
CA GLN A 81 4.81 19.31 22.55
C GLN A 81 3.54 18.75 21.92
N THR A 82 3.57 17.52 21.42
CA THR A 82 2.54 17.01 20.52
C THR A 82 1.77 15.86 21.14
N SER A 83 0.50 15.72 20.78
CA SER A 83 -0.33 14.63 21.29
C SER A 83 0.31 13.27 20.96
N LYS A 84 0.30 12.34 21.93
CA LYS A 84 0.81 10.96 21.74
C LYS A 84 0.17 10.26 20.53
N ALA A 85 -1.09 10.60 20.24
CA ALA A 85 -1.83 10.09 19.09
C ALA A 85 -1.25 10.57 17.76
N GLU A 86 -0.90 11.85 17.61
CA GLU A 86 -0.25 12.36 16.40
C GLU A 86 1.11 11.70 16.17
N MET A 87 1.92 11.56 17.23
CA MET A 87 3.21 10.88 17.13
C MET A 87 3.04 9.44 16.64
N ALA A 88 2.03 8.71 17.15
CA ALA A 88 1.72 7.36 16.69
C ALA A 88 1.31 7.33 15.21
N VAL A 89 0.50 8.30 14.74
CA VAL A 89 0.13 8.46 13.33
C VAL A 89 1.36 8.65 12.44
N LEU A 90 2.27 9.56 12.83
CA LEU A 90 3.48 9.86 12.08
C LEU A 90 4.43 8.66 12.00
N LEU A 91 4.65 7.96 13.12
CA LEU A 91 5.48 6.77 13.19
C LEU A 91 4.89 5.62 12.35
N ALA A 92 3.59 5.34 12.52
CA ALA A 92 2.94 4.26 11.79
C ALA A 92 2.91 4.53 10.27
N THR A 93 2.66 5.76 9.87
CA THR A 93 2.69 6.14 8.44
C THR A 93 4.11 6.14 7.87
N SER A 94 5.11 6.55 8.67
CA SER A 94 6.52 6.45 8.28
C SER A 94 6.92 4.99 8.04
N ALA A 95 6.57 4.09 8.95
CA ALA A 95 6.80 2.66 8.80
C ALA A 95 6.06 2.08 7.59
N LEU A 96 4.79 2.45 7.38
CA LEU A 96 4.00 2.01 6.23
C LEU A 96 4.64 2.44 4.90
N SER A 97 5.10 3.69 4.82
CA SER A 97 5.80 4.24 3.66
C SER A 97 7.04 3.42 3.30
N LEU A 98 7.86 3.10 4.32
CA LEU A 98 9.13 2.42 4.12
C LEU A 98 8.97 0.93 3.80
N PHE A 99 8.18 0.22 4.60
CA PHE A 99 8.13 -1.25 4.55
C PHE A 99 7.11 -1.79 3.56
N ASN A 100 6.03 -1.07 3.29
CA ASN A 100 4.96 -1.55 2.41
C ASN A 100 4.87 -0.76 1.10
N LEU A 101 4.67 0.57 1.17
CA LEU A 101 4.38 1.37 -0.02
C LEU A 101 5.53 1.32 -1.04
N GLY A 102 6.77 1.55 -0.58
CA GLY A 102 7.96 1.53 -1.45
C GLY A 102 8.09 0.23 -2.27
N PRO A 103 8.24 -0.94 -1.63
CA PRO A 103 8.34 -2.21 -2.34
C PRO A 103 7.10 -2.52 -3.20
N SER A 104 5.90 -2.35 -2.64
CA SER A 104 4.67 -2.72 -3.35
C SER A 104 4.41 -1.87 -4.58
N ASP A 105 4.63 -0.55 -4.52
CA ASP A 105 4.36 0.34 -5.64
C ASP A 105 5.41 0.21 -6.74
N ASN A 106 6.66 -0.10 -6.37
CA ASN A 106 7.70 -0.45 -7.33
C ASN A 106 7.37 -1.74 -8.10
N GLU A 107 6.87 -2.77 -7.40
CA GLU A 107 6.39 -4.00 -8.03
C GLU A 107 5.20 -3.73 -8.96
N ASN A 108 4.18 -3.00 -8.49
CA ASN A 108 2.98 -2.66 -9.26
C ASN A 108 3.31 -1.85 -10.52
N LEU A 109 4.20 -0.86 -10.41
CA LEU A 109 4.61 -0.03 -11.54
C LEU A 109 5.42 -0.84 -12.57
N THR A 110 6.31 -1.71 -12.10
CA THR A 110 7.09 -2.60 -12.97
C THR A 110 6.16 -3.58 -13.70
N GLY A 111 5.23 -4.20 -12.97
CA GLY A 111 4.19 -5.06 -13.53
C GLY A 111 3.34 -4.34 -14.57
N ALA A 112 2.91 -3.11 -14.29
CA ALA A 112 2.15 -2.30 -15.23
C ALA A 112 2.92 -1.96 -16.52
N LYS A 113 4.21 -1.62 -16.41
CA LYS A 113 5.05 -1.38 -17.59
C LYS A 113 5.24 -2.66 -18.42
N ARG A 114 5.47 -3.80 -17.77
CA ARG A 114 5.64 -5.10 -18.45
C ARG A 114 4.36 -5.55 -19.12
N ALA A 115 3.22 -5.49 -18.43
CA ALA A 115 1.90 -5.81 -18.97
C ALA A 115 1.58 -4.97 -20.22
N TYR A 116 1.85 -3.66 -20.16
CA TYR A 116 1.65 -2.76 -21.29
C TYR A 116 2.53 -3.10 -22.50
N LYS A 117 3.77 -3.55 -22.28
CA LYS A 117 4.70 -3.96 -23.35
C LYS A 117 4.34 -5.32 -23.94
N LYS A 118 3.86 -6.25 -23.12
CA LYS A 118 3.53 -7.62 -23.51
C LYS A 118 2.20 -7.72 -24.27
N THR A 119 1.25 -6.84 -23.97
CA THR A 119 -0.08 -6.84 -24.61
C THR A 119 -0.07 -6.02 -25.90
N ALA A 120 -0.14 -6.70 -27.05
CA ALA A 120 -0.28 -6.04 -28.35
C ALA A 120 -1.68 -5.39 -28.49
N PRO A 121 -1.83 -4.31 -29.28
CA PRO A 121 -3.14 -3.78 -29.64
C PRO A 121 -3.98 -4.86 -30.33
N SER A 122 -5.20 -5.07 -29.84
CA SER A 122 -6.16 -6.00 -30.43
C SER A 122 -7.56 -5.42 -30.37
N VAL A 123 -8.36 -5.66 -31.42
CA VAL A 123 -9.70 -5.09 -31.61
C VAL A 123 -10.82 -5.97 -31.06
N ALA A 124 -10.57 -7.25 -30.78
CA ALA A 124 -11.60 -8.21 -30.36
C ALA A 124 -11.07 -9.31 -29.41
N GLY A 125 -12.02 -9.97 -28.72
CA GLY A 125 -11.78 -11.17 -27.93
C GLY A 125 -10.96 -10.96 -26.64
N LYS A 126 -10.35 -12.05 -26.15
CA LYS A 126 -9.56 -12.08 -24.91
C LYS A 126 -8.36 -11.13 -24.96
N ALA A 127 -7.70 -11.02 -26.11
CA ALA A 127 -6.57 -10.11 -26.29
C ALA A 127 -6.95 -8.64 -26.09
N LYS A 128 -8.15 -8.23 -26.54
CA LYS A 128 -8.68 -6.88 -26.26
C LYS A 128 -8.91 -6.66 -24.76
N GLN A 129 -9.50 -7.63 -24.07
CA GLN A 129 -9.76 -7.55 -22.63
C GLN A 129 -8.46 -7.45 -21.84
N GLU A 130 -7.45 -8.27 -22.15
CA GLU A 130 -6.13 -8.22 -21.53
C GLU A 130 -5.45 -6.86 -21.77
N ARG A 131 -5.55 -6.33 -22.99
CA ARG A 131 -5.01 -5.01 -23.31
C ARG A 131 -5.71 -3.91 -22.51
N GLN A 132 -7.04 -3.95 -22.42
CA GLN A 132 -7.81 -3.01 -21.61
C GLN A 132 -7.43 -3.11 -20.13
N ALA A 133 -7.30 -4.32 -19.60
CA ALA A 133 -6.85 -4.55 -18.23
C ALA A 133 -5.44 -3.97 -17.99
N ALA A 134 -4.49 -4.18 -18.91
CA ALA A 134 -3.14 -3.62 -18.80
C ALA A 134 -3.14 -2.07 -18.84
N LEU A 135 -3.98 -1.46 -19.68
CA LEU A 135 -4.17 -0.01 -19.75
C LEU A 135 -4.76 0.54 -18.45
N THR A 136 -5.83 -0.09 -17.96
CA THR A 136 -6.49 0.28 -16.69
C THR A 136 -5.52 0.15 -15.53
N TRP A 137 -4.82 -0.99 -15.41
CA TRP A 137 -3.81 -1.24 -14.38
C TRP A 137 -2.77 -0.13 -14.33
N ARG A 138 -2.23 0.25 -15.49
CA ARG A 138 -1.25 1.34 -15.60
C ARG A 138 -1.81 2.69 -15.13
N LYS A 139 -3.07 3.00 -15.45
CA LYS A 139 -3.73 4.24 -15.00
C LYS A 139 -3.95 4.23 -13.50
N VAL A 140 -4.56 3.18 -12.95
CA VAL A 140 -4.90 3.10 -11.52
C VAL A 140 -3.66 3.07 -10.63
N VAL A 141 -2.59 2.34 -11.03
CA VAL A 141 -1.31 2.35 -10.30
C VAL A 141 -0.72 3.77 -10.23
N ARG A 142 -0.81 4.55 -11.31
CA ARG A 142 -0.34 5.95 -11.31
C ARG A 142 -1.17 6.84 -10.39
N ILE A 143 -2.50 6.72 -10.45
CA ILE A 143 -3.41 7.48 -9.58
C ILE A 143 -3.09 7.20 -8.10
N LYS A 144 -2.93 5.92 -7.77
CA LYS A 144 -2.54 5.46 -6.42
C LYS A 144 -1.23 6.12 -5.97
N ILE A 145 -0.15 5.96 -6.74
CA ILE A 145 1.19 6.47 -6.40
C ILE A 145 1.18 7.99 -6.24
N VAL A 146 0.53 8.70 -7.16
CA VAL A 146 0.42 10.17 -7.09
C VAL A 146 -0.34 10.59 -5.85
N GLY A 147 -1.48 9.95 -5.55
CA GLY A 147 -2.27 10.24 -4.35
C GLY A 147 -1.50 9.96 -3.05
N GLN A 148 -0.75 8.86 -2.98
CA GLN A 148 0.10 8.53 -1.83
C GLN A 148 1.20 9.57 -1.63
N ILE A 149 1.89 10.00 -2.71
CA ILE A 149 2.92 11.04 -2.64
C ILE A 149 2.30 12.36 -2.16
N ILE A 150 1.17 12.79 -2.72
CA ILE A 150 0.47 14.01 -2.28
C ILE A 150 0.09 13.92 -0.81
N GLY A 151 -0.46 12.79 -0.37
CA GLY A 151 -0.81 12.53 1.02
C GLY A 151 0.38 12.64 1.95
N LEU A 152 1.48 11.94 1.64
CA LEU A 152 2.73 11.98 2.41
C LEU A 152 3.34 13.38 2.44
N THR A 153 3.42 14.08 1.31
CA THR A 153 3.93 15.44 1.24
C THR A 153 3.09 16.39 2.08
N ARG A 154 1.75 16.25 2.07
CA ARG A 154 0.86 17.03 2.94
C ARG A 154 1.14 16.74 4.42
N MET A 155 1.30 15.47 4.81
CA MET A 155 1.62 15.10 6.18
C MET A 155 2.95 15.69 6.64
N VAL A 156 3.98 15.67 5.79
CA VAL A 156 5.30 16.25 6.07
C VAL A 156 5.18 17.77 6.24
N ALA A 157 4.54 18.46 5.29
CA ALA A 157 4.43 19.92 5.25
C ALA A 157 3.44 20.51 6.29
N ALA A 158 2.52 19.70 6.83
CA ALA A 158 1.52 20.18 7.77
C ALA A 158 2.17 20.81 9.02
N LYS A 159 1.62 21.93 9.50
CA LYS A 159 2.06 22.53 10.78
C LYS A 159 1.16 22.15 11.96
N THR A 160 0.02 21.51 11.66
CA THR A 160 -1.02 21.17 12.62
C THR A 160 -1.37 19.69 12.50
N THR A 161 -1.87 19.13 13.60
CA THR A 161 -2.36 17.74 13.67
C THR A 161 -3.47 17.47 12.66
N GLU A 162 -4.39 18.42 12.47
CA GLU A 162 -5.43 18.35 11.44
C GLU A 162 -4.81 18.15 10.06
N GLY A 163 -3.79 18.96 9.70
CA GLY A 163 -3.13 18.84 8.40
C GLY A 163 -2.47 17.48 8.18
N VAL A 164 -1.92 16.89 9.26
CA VAL A 164 -1.37 15.52 9.24
C VAL A 164 -2.48 14.51 8.95
N MET A 165 -3.62 14.59 9.66
CA MET A 165 -4.73 13.65 9.43
C MET A 165 -5.38 13.81 8.06
N GLN A 166 -5.47 15.04 7.52
CA GLN A 166 -5.92 15.27 6.15
C GLN A 166 -4.98 14.62 5.13
N GLY A 167 -3.66 14.67 5.35
CA GLY A 167 -2.69 13.97 4.52
C GLY A 167 -2.86 12.45 4.59
N GLY A 168 -3.11 11.90 5.78
CA GLY A 168 -3.45 10.48 5.96
C GLY A 168 -4.74 10.06 5.25
N ALA A 169 -5.76 10.92 5.26
CA ALA A 169 -7.00 10.70 4.53
C ALA A 169 -6.79 10.69 3.02
N ILE A 170 -5.95 11.58 2.48
CA ILE A 170 -5.57 11.57 1.05
C ILE A 170 -4.81 10.28 0.70
N LEU A 171 -3.86 9.88 1.56
CA LEU A 171 -3.07 8.67 1.37
C LEU A 171 -3.98 7.44 1.29
N MET A 172 -4.88 7.24 2.25
CA MET A 172 -5.80 6.10 2.25
C MET A 172 -6.88 6.22 1.17
N GLY A 173 -7.38 7.43 0.93
CA GLY A 173 -8.33 7.69 -0.15
C GLY A 173 -7.79 7.29 -1.51
N SER A 174 -6.49 7.44 -1.75
CA SER A 174 -5.86 6.96 -2.99
C SER A 174 -5.89 5.42 -3.13
N LEU A 175 -5.84 4.67 -2.03
CA LEU A 175 -5.96 3.21 -2.02
C LEU A 175 -7.41 2.77 -2.29
N VAL A 176 -8.38 3.47 -1.70
CA VAL A 176 -9.80 3.27 -1.99
C VAL A 176 -10.08 3.52 -3.47
N LEU A 177 -9.64 4.67 -4.00
CA LEU A 177 -9.80 5.02 -5.40
C LEU A 177 -9.10 4.03 -6.33
N PHE A 178 -7.96 3.47 -5.93
CA PHE A 178 -7.27 2.44 -6.68
C PHE A 178 -8.15 1.20 -6.91
N PHE A 179 -8.77 0.68 -5.85
CA PHE A 179 -9.68 -0.47 -5.97
C PHE A 179 -10.98 -0.13 -6.69
N LEU A 180 -11.61 1.01 -6.37
CA LEU A 180 -12.85 1.46 -7.01
C LEU A 180 -12.66 1.70 -8.52
N ALA A 181 -11.49 2.17 -8.94
CA ALA A 181 -11.15 2.36 -10.36
C ALA A 181 -10.82 1.04 -11.10
N GLY A 182 -10.96 -0.12 -10.45
CA GLY A 182 -10.86 -1.43 -11.08
C GLY A 182 -9.52 -2.16 -10.90
N ALA A 183 -8.67 -1.73 -9.97
CA ALA A 183 -7.39 -2.39 -9.70
C ALA A 183 -7.52 -3.90 -9.44
N GLY A 184 -8.55 -4.33 -8.70
CA GLY A 184 -8.76 -5.75 -8.39
C GLY A 184 -8.88 -6.61 -9.65
N ARG A 185 -9.73 -6.19 -10.61
CA ARG A 185 -9.97 -6.93 -11.87
C ARG A 185 -8.83 -6.78 -12.88
N SER A 186 -8.11 -5.65 -12.83
CA SER A 186 -7.03 -5.34 -13.77
C SER A 186 -5.64 -5.70 -13.26
N ARG A 187 -5.49 -6.34 -12.09
CA ARG A 187 -4.17 -6.61 -11.50
C ARG A 187 -3.27 -7.42 -12.42
N HIS A 188 -2.03 -6.95 -12.55
CA HIS A 188 -0.94 -7.71 -13.16
C HIS A 188 0.17 -7.94 -12.15
N ASP A 189 0.85 -9.09 -12.25
CA ASP A 189 2.00 -9.41 -11.41
C ASP A 189 3.27 -8.68 -11.85
N GLY A 190 4.38 -8.95 -11.13
CA GLY A 190 5.68 -8.39 -11.47
C GLY A 190 6.20 -8.80 -12.85
N GLU A 191 5.71 -9.89 -13.45
CA GLU A 191 6.07 -10.35 -14.79
C GLU A 191 5.16 -9.77 -15.89
N GLY A 192 4.09 -9.06 -15.50
CA GLY A 192 3.08 -8.54 -16.42
C GLY A 192 2.07 -9.60 -16.85
N ALA A 193 1.91 -10.70 -16.12
CA ALA A 193 0.81 -11.64 -16.29
C ALA A 193 -0.46 -11.09 -15.63
N TRP A 194 -1.61 -11.31 -16.27
CA TRP A 194 -2.91 -10.89 -15.74
C TRP A 194 -3.34 -11.86 -14.65
N ILE A 195 -3.36 -11.39 -13.40
CA ILE A 195 -3.73 -12.17 -12.22
C ILE A 195 -4.75 -11.35 -11.42
N PRO A 196 -6.04 -11.42 -11.80
CA PRO A 196 -7.07 -10.67 -11.12
C PRO A 196 -7.19 -11.11 -9.66
N ILE A 197 -7.47 -10.15 -8.78
CA ILE A 197 -7.75 -10.43 -7.38
C ILE A 197 -9.18 -10.99 -7.25
N PRO A 198 -9.39 -12.08 -6.50
CA PRO A 198 -10.72 -12.55 -6.17
C PRO A 198 -11.58 -11.41 -5.58
N SER A 199 -12.86 -11.33 -5.99
CA SER A 199 -13.75 -10.24 -5.58
C SER A 199 -13.80 -10.05 -4.07
N ASN A 200 -13.86 -11.14 -3.31
CA ASN A 200 -13.97 -11.10 -1.85
C ASN A 200 -12.75 -10.43 -1.21
N VAL A 201 -11.55 -10.74 -1.71
CA VAL A 201 -10.29 -10.14 -1.22
C VAL A 201 -10.21 -8.67 -1.62
N SER A 202 -10.63 -8.32 -2.84
CA SER A 202 -10.67 -6.92 -3.29
C SER A 202 -11.65 -6.09 -2.46
N THR A 203 -12.83 -6.63 -2.16
CA THR A 203 -13.84 -5.96 -1.32
C THR A 203 -13.33 -5.77 0.09
N MET A 204 -12.73 -6.81 0.68
CA MET A 204 -12.15 -6.75 2.02
C MET A 204 -11.04 -5.68 2.11
N ALA A 205 -10.10 -5.68 1.16
CA ALA A 205 -9.06 -4.66 1.09
C ALA A 205 -9.65 -3.25 0.97
N THR A 206 -10.63 -3.07 0.08
CA THR A 206 -11.31 -1.78 -0.10
C THR A 206 -12.03 -1.32 1.17
N SER A 207 -12.66 -2.24 1.93
CA SER A 207 -13.34 -1.89 3.18
C SER A 207 -12.38 -1.48 4.29
N ILE A 208 -11.22 -2.13 4.38
CA ILE A 208 -10.18 -1.75 5.34
C ILE A 208 -9.66 -0.37 4.99
N ASP A 209 -9.27 -0.15 3.73
CA ASP A 209 -8.77 1.15 3.25
C ASP A 209 -9.81 2.26 3.44
N ALA A 210 -11.09 1.98 3.19
CA ALA A 210 -12.19 2.93 3.39
C ALA A 210 -12.38 3.26 4.88
N THR A 211 -12.26 2.27 5.76
CA THR A 211 -12.34 2.47 7.21
C THR A 211 -11.20 3.34 7.71
N LEU A 212 -9.96 3.09 7.25
CA LEU A 212 -8.80 3.90 7.62
C LEU A 212 -8.89 5.32 7.03
N CYS A 213 -9.37 5.45 5.79
CA CYS A 213 -9.64 6.74 5.17
C CYS A 213 -10.68 7.54 5.96
N TYR A 214 -11.78 6.90 6.36
CA TYR A 214 -12.83 7.53 7.15
C TYR A 214 -12.32 7.91 8.54
N ALA A 215 -11.58 7.03 9.22
CA ALA A 215 -10.96 7.33 10.50
C ALA A 215 -10.02 8.55 10.41
N ALA A 216 -9.17 8.61 9.38
CA ALA A 216 -8.31 9.78 9.16
C ALA A 216 -9.11 11.06 8.89
N PHE A 217 -10.19 10.95 8.09
CA PHE A 217 -11.06 12.08 7.81
C PHE A 217 -11.79 12.59 9.07
N VAL A 218 -12.36 11.70 9.88
CA VAL A 218 -13.01 12.04 11.15
C VAL A 218 -12.02 12.69 12.12
N ALA A 219 -10.81 12.13 12.25
CA ALA A 219 -9.76 12.72 13.07
C ALA A 219 -9.39 14.13 12.55
N SER A 220 -9.33 14.33 11.23
CA SER A 220 -9.02 15.66 10.67
C SER A 220 -10.07 16.73 10.96
N ARG A 221 -11.32 16.34 11.24
CA ARG A 221 -12.42 17.28 11.55
C ARG A 221 -12.73 17.39 13.04
N SER A 222 -11.95 16.71 13.88
CA SER A 222 -12.19 16.67 15.32
C SER A 222 -11.14 17.49 16.06
N PRO A 223 -11.50 18.20 17.16
CA PRO A 223 -10.53 18.86 18.02
C PRO A 223 -9.51 17.84 18.57
N VAL A 224 -8.23 18.21 18.65
CA VAL A 224 -7.12 17.30 19.00
C VAL A 224 -7.31 16.63 20.36
N ASP A 225 -7.89 17.35 21.33
CA ASP A 225 -8.12 16.83 22.69
C ASP A 225 -9.43 16.05 22.83
N SER A 226 -10.21 15.93 21.76
CA SER A 226 -11.48 15.21 21.81
C SER A 226 -11.28 13.69 21.81
N THR A 227 -12.16 12.97 22.51
CA THR A 227 -12.18 11.50 22.47
C THR A 227 -12.35 10.97 21.04
N LYS A 228 -13.13 11.67 20.21
CA LYS A 228 -13.33 11.32 18.79
C LYS A 228 -12.02 11.33 18.02
N PHE A 229 -11.20 12.37 18.20
CA PHE A 229 -9.88 12.47 17.60
C PHE A 229 -9.00 11.30 18.03
N ILE A 230 -8.87 11.07 19.34
CA ILE A 230 -7.98 10.03 19.89
C ILE A 230 -8.35 8.65 19.36
N VAL A 231 -9.63 8.29 19.36
CA VAL A 231 -10.11 6.99 18.86
C VAL A 231 -9.84 6.86 17.36
N ALA A 232 -10.22 7.86 16.56
CA ALA A 232 -10.06 7.81 15.11
C ALA A 232 -8.58 7.79 14.68
N ALA A 233 -7.74 8.61 15.31
CA ALA A 233 -6.29 8.59 15.10
C ALA A 233 -5.69 7.24 15.49
N SER A 234 -6.12 6.64 16.61
CA SER A 234 -5.63 5.32 17.04
C SER A 234 -6.01 4.22 16.06
N ILE A 235 -7.25 4.20 15.55
CA ILE A 235 -7.68 3.24 14.52
C ILE A 235 -6.80 3.36 13.27
N TYR A 236 -6.58 4.60 12.81
CA TYR A 236 -5.71 4.86 11.67
C TYR A 236 -4.27 4.40 11.93
N SER A 237 -3.68 4.77 13.07
CA SER A 237 -2.32 4.38 13.46
C SER A 237 -2.14 2.86 13.55
N VAL A 238 -3.09 2.16 14.16
CA VAL A 238 -3.04 0.70 14.29
C VAL A 238 -3.16 0.04 12.92
N GLY A 239 -4.13 0.44 12.10
CA GLY A 239 -4.30 -0.12 10.76
C GLY A 239 -3.09 0.12 9.85
N THR A 240 -2.51 1.33 9.89
CA THR A 240 -1.28 1.66 9.15
C THR A 240 -0.07 0.86 9.65
N ALA A 241 0.07 0.67 10.97
CA ALA A 241 1.11 -0.15 11.55
C ALA A 241 1.00 -1.62 11.14
N ILE A 242 -0.20 -2.19 11.14
CA ILE A 242 -0.45 -3.56 10.63
C ILE A 242 -0.01 -3.66 9.17
N GLY A 243 -0.44 -2.71 8.33
CA GLY A 243 -0.01 -2.66 6.93
C GLY A 243 1.52 -2.53 6.78
N ALA A 244 2.19 -1.82 7.68
CA ALA A 244 3.66 -1.73 7.68
C ALA A 244 4.32 -3.07 8.01
N LEU A 245 3.81 -3.78 9.03
CA LEU A 245 4.32 -5.08 9.46
C LEU A 245 4.21 -6.14 8.35
N GLU A 246 3.10 -6.14 7.59
CA GLU A 246 2.93 -7.02 6.43
C GLU A 246 3.97 -6.77 5.33
N GLY A 247 4.52 -5.56 5.25
CA GLY A 247 5.55 -5.17 4.30
C GLY A 247 6.95 -5.67 4.66
N ILE A 248 7.23 -5.91 5.95
CA ILE A 248 8.58 -6.26 6.44
C ILE A 248 9.18 -7.47 5.70
N PRO A 249 8.48 -8.61 5.52
CA PRO A 249 9.06 -9.75 4.82
C PRO A 249 9.45 -9.44 3.37
N LYS A 250 8.74 -8.54 2.69
CA LYS A 250 9.07 -8.11 1.33
C LYS A 250 10.30 -7.21 1.33
N PHE A 251 10.32 -6.25 2.25
CA PHE A 251 11.46 -5.34 2.41
C PHE A 251 12.76 -6.10 2.73
N LEU A 252 12.73 -7.06 3.65
CA LEU A 252 13.89 -7.90 3.99
C LEU A 252 14.40 -8.73 2.80
N LYS A 253 13.50 -9.21 1.92
CA LYS A 253 13.91 -9.89 0.68
C LYS A 253 14.66 -8.96 -0.27
N VAL A 254 14.21 -7.71 -0.40
CA VAL A 254 14.89 -6.70 -1.23
C VAL A 254 16.28 -6.40 -0.67
N LEU A 255 16.42 -6.23 0.65
CA LEU A 255 17.73 -6.00 1.29
C LEU A 255 18.69 -7.16 1.09
N LYS A 256 18.23 -8.40 1.27
CA LYS A 256 19.06 -9.60 1.04
C LYS A 256 19.51 -9.76 -0.41
N GLY A 257 18.82 -9.16 -1.38
CA GLY A 257 19.24 -9.16 -2.78
C GLY A 257 20.25 -8.06 -3.13
N LEU A 258 20.54 -7.14 -2.21
CA LEU A 258 21.53 -6.09 -2.39
C LEU A 258 22.90 -6.44 -1.79
N VAL A 259 22.94 -7.39 -0.86
CA VAL A 259 24.15 -7.96 -0.24
C VAL A 259 24.58 -9.19 -1.04
#